data_AF-A0A1V4S1R9-F1
#
_entry.id   AF-A0A1V4S1R9-F1
#
_cell.length_a   1.000
_cell.length_b   1.000
_cell.length_c   1.000
_cell.angle_alpha   90.00
_cell.angle_beta   90.00
_cell.angle_gamma   90.00
#
_symmetry.space_group_name_H-M   'P 1'
#
loop_
_entity.id
_entity.type
_entity.pdbx_description
1 polymer ?
#
loop_
_entity_poly.entity_id
_entity_poly.type
_entity_poly.pdbx_seq_one_letter_code
_entity_poly.pdbx_strand_id
1 'polypeptide(L)'
;MLKEFSCALHLRVIASPEKRIQNLVKKGYTEQTALKAMEQSDHERAGFIKFAFGKNWNDPGLYDVVLNMDKITVGLAAESVAAIARSEEIGVCAINAIDTLAKLALASRAEAAIGESGLSYGPSTSVSIFVGLPGKVILSGK
;
A
#
# COMPACT_ATOMS: atom_id res chain seq x y z
N MET A 1 -2.88 2.05 7.39
CA MET A 1 -2.28 0.71 7.57
C MET A 1 -0.85 0.58 7.05
N LEU A 2 -0.54 0.43 5.74
CA LEU A 2 0.87 0.23 5.31
C LEU A 2 1.70 1.52 5.25
N LYS A 3 1.11 2.67 4.90
CA LYS A 3 1.83 3.95 4.90
C LYS A 3 2.23 4.45 6.29
N GLU A 4 1.50 4.02 7.33
CA GLU A 4 1.81 4.31 8.74
C GLU A 4 2.86 3.34 9.30
N PHE A 5 3.17 2.29 8.54
CA PHE A 5 4.25 1.39 8.83
C PHE A 5 5.53 1.97 8.24
N SER A 6 6.20 2.80 9.03
CA SER A 6 7.49 3.42 8.66
C SER A 6 8.61 2.41 8.37
N CYS A 7 8.35 1.12 8.59
CA CYS A 7 9.32 0.03 8.42
C CYS A 7 9.15 -0.75 7.11
N ALA A 8 8.32 -0.27 6.17
CA ALA A 8 8.18 -0.85 4.84
C ALA A 8 8.71 0.11 3.76
N LEU A 9 9.41 -0.44 2.78
CA LEU A 9 9.81 0.26 1.57
C LEU A 9 8.67 0.22 0.55
N HIS A 10 8.05 1.36 0.28
CA HIS A 10 6.94 1.49 -0.66
C HIS A 10 7.46 1.76 -2.07
N LEU A 11 7.27 0.78 -2.96
CA LEU A 11 7.76 0.82 -4.33
C LEU A 11 6.62 0.96 -5.33
N ARG A 12 6.84 1.77 -6.36
CA ARG A 12 5.97 1.87 -7.53
C ARG A 12 6.72 1.47 -8.78
N VAL A 13 6.40 0.30 -9.33
CA VAL A 13 6.97 -0.14 -10.62
C VAL A 13 6.09 0.37 -11.76
N ILE A 14 6.68 1.09 -12.69
CA ILE A 14 6.02 1.62 -13.88
C ILE A 14 6.79 1.21 -15.14
N ALA A 15 6.10 1.29 -16.29
CA ALA A 15 6.70 1.20 -17.61
C ALA A 15 5.72 1.82 -18.61
N SER A 16 6.22 2.18 -19.79
CA SER A 16 5.41 2.68 -20.90
C SER A 16 4.32 1.67 -21.27
N PRO A 17 3.15 2.13 -21.78
CA PRO A 17 2.10 1.23 -22.27
C PRO A 17 2.64 0.20 -23.27
N GLU A 18 3.50 0.62 -24.19
CA GLU A 18 4.09 -0.22 -25.23
C GLU A 18 4.90 -1.36 -24.60
N LYS A 19 5.76 -1.05 -23.62
CA LYS A 19 6.57 -2.05 -22.91
C LYS A 19 5.68 -3.05 -22.16
N ARG A 20 4.62 -2.57 -21.49
CA ARG A 20 3.69 -3.41 -20.73
C ARG A 20 2.89 -4.34 -21.64
N ILE A 21 2.38 -3.83 -22.77
CA ILE A 21 1.69 -4.60 -23.79
C ILE A 21 2.63 -5.67 -24.38
N GLN A 22 3.85 -5.29 -24.78
CA GLN A 22 4.85 -6.25 -25.28
C GLN A 22 5.12 -7.38 -24.28
N ASN A 23 5.21 -7.07 -22.98
CA ASN A 23 5.41 -8.08 -21.94
C ASN A 23 4.22 -9.04 -21.79
N LEU A 24 2.99 -8.55 -21.96
CA LEU A 24 1.78 -9.39 -21.95
C LEU A 24 1.69 -10.24 -23.20
N VAL A 25 2.02 -9.70 -24.37
CA VAL A 25 2.07 -10.46 -25.62
C VAL A 25 3.06 -11.62 -25.53
N LYS A 26 4.26 -11.39 -24.94
CA LYS A 26 5.22 -12.46 -24.65
C LYS A 26 4.69 -13.56 -23.72
N LYS A 27 3.64 -13.27 -22.94
CA LYS A 27 2.95 -14.23 -22.07
C LYS A 27 1.76 -14.92 -22.75
N GLY A 28 1.56 -14.71 -24.05
CA GLY A 28 0.52 -15.37 -24.85
C GLY A 28 -0.75 -14.56 -25.08
N TYR A 29 -0.79 -13.28 -24.68
CA TYR A 29 -1.90 -12.40 -25.01
C TYR A 29 -1.82 -11.92 -26.47
N THR A 30 -2.96 -11.61 -27.08
CA THR A 30 -2.96 -10.78 -28.29
C THR A 30 -2.76 -9.32 -27.89
N GLU A 31 -2.32 -8.47 -28.80
CA GLU A 31 -2.14 -7.04 -28.52
C GLU A 31 -3.43 -6.39 -27.99
N GLN A 32 -4.57 -6.73 -28.58
CA GLN A 32 -5.87 -6.21 -28.16
C GLN A 32 -6.29 -6.70 -26.76
N THR A 33 -6.05 -7.98 -26.43
CA THR A 33 -6.37 -8.48 -25.08
C THR A 33 -5.37 -8.00 -24.03
N ALA A 34 -4.11 -7.79 -24.42
CA ALA A 34 -3.10 -7.18 -23.57
C ALA A 34 -3.46 -5.73 -23.19
N LEU A 35 -3.87 -4.91 -24.16
CA LEU A 35 -4.32 -3.54 -23.90
C LEU A 35 -5.48 -3.51 -22.91
N LYS A 36 -6.55 -4.28 -23.18
CA LYS A 36 -7.73 -4.34 -22.30
C LYS A 36 -7.37 -4.83 -20.89
N ALA A 37 -6.57 -5.88 -20.77
CA ALA A 37 -6.14 -6.41 -19.47
C ALA A 37 -5.31 -5.39 -18.69
N MET A 38 -4.44 -4.64 -19.37
CA MET A 38 -3.63 -3.57 -18.77
C MET A 38 -4.52 -2.44 -18.25
N GLU A 39 -5.40 -1.90 -19.09
CA GLU A 39 -6.32 -0.81 -18.71
C GLU A 39 -7.25 -1.21 -17.56
N GLN A 40 -7.81 -2.43 -17.62
CA GLN A 40 -8.66 -2.95 -16.57
C GLN A 40 -7.89 -3.09 -15.25
N SER A 41 -6.71 -3.71 -15.28
CA SER A 41 -5.89 -3.88 -14.07
C SER A 41 -5.48 -2.53 -13.47
N ASP A 42 -5.16 -1.55 -14.31
CA ASP A 42 -4.81 -0.20 -13.87
C ASP A 42 -6.02 0.51 -13.25
N HIS A 43 -7.19 0.43 -13.88
CA HIS A 43 -8.43 1.00 -13.36
C HIS A 43 -8.83 0.39 -12.02
N GLU A 44 -8.78 -0.94 -11.90
CA GLU A 44 -9.10 -1.66 -10.66
C GLU A 44 -8.18 -1.26 -9.51
N ARG A 45 -6.86 -1.16 -9.75
CA ARG A 45 -5.88 -0.73 -8.74
C ARG A 45 -6.09 0.74 -8.35
N ALA A 46 -6.32 1.62 -9.32
CA ALA A 46 -6.61 3.03 -9.04
C ALA A 46 -7.88 3.19 -8.20
N GLY A 47 -8.94 2.49 -8.61
CA GLY A 47 -10.24 2.49 -7.94
C GLY A 47 -10.14 1.97 -6.52
N PHE A 48 -9.43 0.86 -6.30
CA PHE A 48 -9.18 0.31 -4.98
C PHE A 48 -8.45 1.30 -4.06
N ILE A 49 -7.34 1.90 -4.51
CA ILE A 49 -6.58 2.85 -3.70
C ILE A 49 -7.41 4.09 -3.34
N LYS A 50 -8.20 4.59 -4.30
CA LYS A 50 -9.11 5.72 -4.06
C LYS A 50 -10.22 5.36 -3.09
N PHE A 51 -10.86 4.21 -3.25
CA PHE A 51 -11.99 3.78 -2.42
C PHE A 51 -11.53 3.42 -1.00
N ALA A 52 -10.50 2.61 -0.86
CA ALA A 52 -10.04 2.09 0.43
C ALA A 52 -9.28 3.13 1.26
N PHE A 53 -8.56 4.07 0.62
CA PHE A 53 -7.66 4.98 1.32
C PHE A 53 -7.89 6.47 1.03
N GLY A 54 -8.84 6.81 0.14
CA GLY A 54 -9.06 8.20 -0.28
C GLY A 54 -7.84 8.83 -0.96
N LYS A 55 -6.92 8.02 -1.50
CA LYS A 55 -5.66 8.51 -2.09
C LYS A 55 -5.68 8.43 -3.61
N ASN A 56 -4.91 9.31 -4.25
CA ASN A 56 -4.65 9.22 -5.67
C ASN A 56 -3.50 8.23 -5.90
N TRP A 57 -3.77 7.15 -6.62
CA TRP A 57 -2.78 6.12 -6.96
C TRP A 57 -1.53 6.66 -7.66
N ASN A 58 -1.66 7.75 -8.40
CA ASN A 58 -0.55 8.39 -9.11
C ASN A 58 0.19 9.46 -8.28
N ASP A 59 -0.18 9.67 -7.02
CA ASP A 59 0.54 10.59 -6.14
C ASP A 59 1.93 10.00 -5.81
N PRO A 60 3.03 10.65 -6.25
CA PRO A 60 4.38 10.17 -5.99
C PRO A 60 4.70 10.13 -4.48
N GLY A 61 4.05 10.97 -3.67
CA GLY A 61 4.23 10.98 -2.21
C GLY A 61 3.66 9.75 -1.50
N LEU A 62 3.05 8.80 -2.22
CA LEU A 62 2.66 7.49 -1.69
C LEU A 62 3.81 6.47 -1.68
N TYR A 63 4.93 6.77 -2.34
CA TYR A 63 6.01 5.83 -2.60
C TYR A 63 7.36 6.42 -2.21
N ASP A 64 8.25 5.58 -1.71
CA ASP A 64 9.64 5.95 -1.43
C ASP A 64 10.48 5.93 -2.71
N VAL A 65 10.15 5.01 -3.64
CA VAL A 65 10.82 4.89 -4.94
C VAL A 65 9.82 4.56 -6.05
N VAL A 66 9.91 5.29 -7.17
CA VAL A 66 9.25 4.97 -8.43
C VAL A 66 10.29 4.42 -9.41
N LEU A 67 10.10 3.17 -9.85
CA LEU A 67 11.03 2.46 -10.71
C LEU A 67 10.45 2.31 -12.12
N ASN A 68 11.07 2.98 -13.10
CA ASN A 68 10.68 2.85 -14.51
C ASN A 68 11.45 1.71 -15.21
N MET A 69 10.71 0.69 -15.65
CA MET A 69 11.21 -0.54 -16.27
C MET A 69 11.32 -0.49 -17.81
N ASP A 70 11.25 0.69 -18.42
CA ASP A 70 11.44 0.83 -19.87
C ASP A 70 12.83 0.39 -20.30
N LYS A 71 13.84 0.84 -19.54
CA LYS A 71 15.27 0.60 -19.79
C LYS A 71 15.96 -0.27 -18.72
N ILE A 72 15.32 -0.45 -17.57
CA ILE A 72 15.89 -1.20 -16.44
C ILE A 72 15.54 -2.68 -16.59
N THR A 73 16.53 -3.56 -16.39
CA THR A 73 16.31 -5.01 -16.37
C THR A 73 15.76 -5.45 -15.02
N VAL A 74 15.04 -6.57 -14.98
CA VAL A 74 14.53 -7.13 -13.73
C VAL A 74 15.64 -7.40 -12.71
N GLY A 75 16.81 -7.87 -13.15
CA GLY A 75 17.98 -8.10 -12.28
C GLY A 75 18.48 -6.80 -11.64
N LEU A 76 18.76 -5.77 -12.44
CA LEU A 76 19.23 -4.48 -11.95
C LEU A 76 18.21 -3.82 -11.00
N ALA A 77 16.92 -3.91 -11.33
CA ALA A 77 15.82 -3.46 -10.49
C ALA A 77 15.81 -4.15 -9.12
N ALA A 78 15.89 -5.49 -9.12
CA ALA A 78 15.88 -6.29 -7.89
C ALA A 78 17.11 -5.99 -7.03
N GLU A 79 18.30 -5.89 -7.62
CA GLU A 79 19.53 -5.54 -6.91
C GLU A 79 19.43 -4.15 -6.28
N SER A 80 18.94 -3.15 -7.02
CA SER A 80 18.77 -1.78 -6.54
C SER A 80 17.78 -1.72 -5.38
N VAL A 81 16.62 -2.36 -5.51
CA VAL A 81 15.62 -2.45 -4.45
C VAL A 81 16.18 -3.15 -3.21
N ALA A 82 16.91 -4.24 -3.39
CA ALA A 82 17.51 -4.98 -2.29
C ALA A 82 18.61 -4.19 -1.58
N ALA A 83 19.36 -3.36 -2.31
CA ALA A 83 20.35 -2.44 -1.72
C ALA A 83 19.66 -1.39 -0.84
N ILE A 84 18.59 -0.76 -1.34
CA ILE A 84 17.82 0.25 -0.57
C ILE A 84 17.19 -0.39 0.67
N ALA A 85 16.58 -1.56 0.53
CA ALA A 85 15.93 -2.26 1.64
C ALA A 85 16.90 -2.68 2.76
N ARG A 86 18.20 -2.79 2.46
CA ARG A 86 19.26 -3.10 3.43
C ARG A 86 19.92 -1.87 4.03
N SER A 87 19.57 -0.66 3.61
CA SER A 87 20.15 0.56 4.17
C SER A 87 19.75 0.71 5.64
N GLU A 88 20.61 1.32 6.45
CA GLU A 88 20.35 1.49 7.88
C GLU A 88 19.07 2.32 8.12
N GLU A 89 18.81 3.32 7.27
CA GLU A 89 17.64 4.20 7.33
C GLU A 89 16.31 3.42 7.21
N ILE A 90 16.29 2.35 6.40
CA ILE A 90 15.12 1.47 6.26
C ILE A 90 15.14 0.33 7.29
N GLY A 91 16.34 -0.20 7.60
CA GLY A 91 16.53 -1.36 8.47
C GLY A 91 16.31 -1.10 9.98
N VAL A 92 16.55 0.13 10.46
CA VAL A 92 16.42 0.51 11.90
C VAL A 92 15.02 0.25 12.46
N CYS A 93 14.00 0.19 11.59
CA CYS A 93 12.61 0.02 11.98
C CYS A 93 12.24 -1.46 12.30
N ALA A 94 13.09 -2.44 11.91
CA ALA A 94 12.83 -3.87 12.08
C ALA A 94 12.67 -4.32 13.55
N ILE A 95 13.31 -3.64 14.50
CA ILE A 95 13.31 -4.04 15.93
C ILE A 95 11.91 -3.94 16.54
N ASN A 96 11.08 -2.97 16.10
CA ASN A 96 9.72 -2.75 16.60
C ASN A 96 8.63 -2.95 15.53
N ALA A 97 9.02 -3.48 14.36
CA ALA A 97 8.17 -3.69 13.20
C ALA A 97 6.99 -4.61 13.54
N ILE A 98 7.23 -5.75 14.18
CA ILE A 98 6.16 -6.70 14.53
C ILE A 98 5.17 -6.06 15.50
N ASP A 99 5.65 -5.34 16.52
CA ASP A 99 4.80 -4.67 17.49
C ASP A 99 3.97 -3.55 16.85
N THR A 100 4.57 -2.79 15.94
CA THR A 100 3.87 -1.70 15.22
C THR A 100 2.80 -2.29 14.30
N LEU A 101 3.10 -3.37 13.59
CA LEU A 101 2.14 -4.09 12.76
C LEU A 101 0.98 -4.64 13.60
N ALA A 102 1.28 -5.25 14.76
CA ALA A 102 0.28 -5.77 15.67
C ALA A 102 -0.64 -4.66 16.21
N LYS A 103 -0.10 -3.49 16.54
CA LYS A 103 -0.88 -2.31 16.98
C LYS A 103 -1.78 -1.78 15.86
N LEU A 104 -1.26 -1.63 14.64
CA LEU A 104 -2.03 -1.17 13.47
C LEU A 104 -3.15 -2.15 13.10
N ALA A 105 -2.86 -3.46 13.13
CA ALA A 105 -3.86 -4.49 12.89
C ALA A 105 -4.96 -4.48 13.96
N LEU A 106 -4.59 -4.30 15.23
CA LEU A 106 -5.56 -4.19 16.33
C LEU A 106 -6.41 -2.93 16.22
N ALA A 107 -5.83 -1.79 15.85
CA ALA A 107 -6.55 -0.54 15.63
C ALA A 107 -7.61 -0.69 14.54
N SER A 108 -7.24 -1.22 13.36
CA SER A 108 -8.20 -1.39 12.26
C SER A 108 -9.33 -2.36 12.58
N ARG A 109 -9.07 -3.45 13.32
CA ARG A 109 -10.15 -4.35 13.78
C ARG A 109 -11.09 -3.63 14.75
N ALA A 110 -10.56 -2.79 15.63
CA ALA A 110 -11.38 -2.00 16.54
C ALA A 110 -12.23 -0.96 15.79
N GLU A 111 -11.66 -0.28 14.79
CA GLU A 111 -12.39 0.66 13.92
C GLU A 111 -13.53 -0.04 13.18
N ALA A 112 -13.26 -1.20 12.57
CA ALA A 112 -14.27 -1.99 11.88
C ALA A 112 -15.40 -2.41 12.83
N ALA A 113 -15.06 -2.94 14.02
CA ALA A 113 -16.05 -3.37 15.00
C ALA A 113 -16.93 -2.22 15.51
N ILE A 114 -16.37 -1.02 15.69
CA ILE A 114 -17.13 0.18 16.10
C ILE A 114 -18.01 0.70 14.97
N GLY A 115 -17.54 0.62 13.72
CA GLY A 115 -18.33 0.92 12.53
C GLY A 115 -19.54 -0.02 12.41
N GLU A 116 -19.32 -1.32 12.56
CA GLU A 116 -20.36 -2.36 12.51
C GLU A 116 -21.36 -2.24 13.66
N SER A 117 -20.95 -1.78 14.84
CA SER A 117 -21.83 -1.60 15.99
C SER A 117 -22.69 -0.32 15.91
N GLY A 118 -22.60 0.45 14.82
CA GLY A 118 -23.38 1.69 14.63
C GLY A 118 -22.94 2.86 15.52
N LEU A 119 -21.85 2.72 16.27
CA LEU A 119 -21.34 3.74 17.19
C LEU A 119 -20.57 4.86 16.46
N SER A 120 -20.29 4.68 15.16
CA SER A 120 -19.58 5.66 14.33
C SER A 120 -20.52 6.63 13.57
N TYR A 121 -21.84 6.42 13.59
CA TYR A 121 -22.83 7.20 12.82
C TYR A 121 -23.79 7.94 13.75
N GLY A 122 -23.30 8.98 14.45
CA GLY A 122 -24.16 9.90 15.20
C GLY A 122 -23.48 11.25 15.41
N PRO A 123 -24.21 12.38 15.31
CA PRO A 123 -23.63 13.73 15.44
C PRO A 123 -23.08 14.04 16.85
N SER A 124 -23.25 13.15 17.82
CA SER A 124 -22.93 13.34 19.24
C SER A 124 -21.97 12.29 19.83
N THR A 125 -21.46 11.33 19.05
CA THR A 125 -20.61 10.26 19.58
C THR A 125 -19.35 10.15 18.74
N SER A 126 -18.26 10.78 19.19
CA SER A 126 -16.94 10.66 18.55
C SER A 126 -16.07 9.71 19.37
N VAL A 127 -16.09 8.42 19.03
CA VAL A 127 -15.21 7.43 19.67
C VAL A 127 -13.85 7.49 18.97
N SER A 128 -12.83 7.90 19.71
CA SER A 128 -11.43 7.83 19.28
C SER A 128 -10.79 6.55 19.79
N ILE A 129 -10.03 5.88 18.92
CA ILE A 129 -9.35 4.63 19.23
C ILE A 129 -7.85 4.90 19.35
N PHE A 130 -7.25 4.42 20.43
CA PHE A 130 -5.80 4.48 20.63
C PHE A 130 -5.26 3.12 21.06
N VAL A 131 -4.18 2.69 20.41
CA VAL A 131 -3.48 1.44 20.73
C VAL A 131 -2.07 1.76 21.18
N GLY A 132 -1.89 2.00 22.48
CA GLY A 132 -0.59 2.37 23.06
C GLY A 132 0.38 1.19 23.18
N LEU A 133 -0.14 -0.01 23.43
CA LEU A 133 0.62 -1.26 23.63
C LEU A 133 0.02 -2.40 22.79
N PRO A 134 0.81 -3.39 22.37
CA PRO A 134 0.27 -4.57 21.72
C PRO A 134 -0.82 -5.22 22.60
N GLY A 135 -1.97 -5.55 22.00
CA GLY A 135 -3.08 -6.21 22.70
C GLY A 135 -3.97 -5.33 23.57
N LYS A 136 -3.68 -4.02 23.73
CA LYS A 136 -4.50 -3.10 24.54
C LYS A 136 -5.10 -1.98 23.71
N VAL A 137 -6.43 -1.92 23.64
CA VAL A 137 -7.19 -0.83 23.01
C VAL A 137 -7.74 0.10 24.08
N ILE A 138 -7.56 1.41 23.88
CA ILE A 138 -8.18 2.46 24.68
C ILE A 138 -9.21 3.15 23.78
N LEU A 139 -10.45 3.20 24.26
CA LEU A 139 -11.54 3.92 23.62
C LEU A 139 -11.85 5.17 24.46
N SER A 140 -11.95 6.32 23.81
CA SER A 140 -12.34 7.58 24.45
C SER A 140 -13.44 8.26 23.64
N GLY A 141 -14.45 8.79 24.31
CA GLY A 141 -15.54 9.56 23.69
C GLY A 141 -15.55 11.01 24.18
N LYS A 142 -16.02 11.92 23.33
CA LYS A 142 -16.62 13.20 23.74
C LYS A 142 -18.13 13.08 23.69
#